data_AF-A0A127MHA3-F1
#
_entry.id   AF-A0A127MHA3-F1
#
_cell.length_a   1.000
_cell.length_b   1.000
_cell.length_c   1.000
_cell.angle_alpha   90.00
_cell.angle_beta   90.00
_cell.angle_gamma   90.00
#
_symmetry.space_group_name_H-M   'P 1'
#
loop_
_entity.id
_entity.type
_entity.pdbx_description
1 polymer ?
#
loop_
_entity_poly.entity_id
_entity_poly.type
_entity_poly.pdbx_seq_one_letter_code
_entity_poly.pdbx_strand_id
1 'polypeptide(L)'
;MGALFFSGAAMAQDTDADCAAAKQYLAEQYSRSDPENNEKYYKIWSSEQCVNSRKQAELHVDSAIAENEQFIRSLSSDYDTRLAEIPAICRPIVEKRWAGASEKFRAKQKKPELLISCIRNRSHALRAEYLNRLNEQSEAQFLEQQRLNREQIAADKKADAERKAAYEMKMEEWRDAVKRCKAGEIRFCAPGS
;
A
#
# COMPACT_ATOMS: atom_id res chain seq x y z
N MET A 1 18.65 -54.22 36.91
CA MET A 1 18.14 -54.32 35.52
C MET A 1 16.64 -54.05 35.59
N GLY A 2 16.02 -53.06 34.95
CA GLY A 2 16.47 -52.04 34.03
C GLY A 2 15.49 -50.85 34.11
N ALA A 3 15.98 -49.66 33.81
CA ALA A 3 15.20 -48.43 33.79
C ALA A 3 14.15 -48.48 32.67
N LEU A 4 12.88 -48.24 32.99
CA LEU A 4 11.86 -47.93 32.01
C LEU A 4 11.98 -46.44 31.68
N PHE A 5 12.64 -46.14 30.56
CA PHE A 5 12.63 -44.83 29.94
C PHE A 5 11.20 -44.55 29.45
N PHE A 6 10.50 -43.62 30.11
CA PHE A 6 9.38 -42.93 29.50
C PHE A 6 9.94 -42.01 28.42
N SER A 7 10.02 -42.50 27.18
CA SER A 7 10.20 -41.66 26.01
C SER A 7 8.94 -40.81 25.84
N GLY A 8 8.94 -39.63 26.49
CA GLY A 8 8.00 -38.58 26.15
C GLY A 8 8.20 -38.22 24.69
N ALA A 9 7.24 -38.58 23.84
CA ALA A 9 7.11 -37.99 22.52
C ALA A 9 6.85 -36.50 22.75
N ALA A 10 7.89 -35.68 22.62
CA ALA A 10 7.72 -34.25 22.41
C ALA A 10 6.81 -34.10 21.19
N MET A 11 5.56 -33.66 21.40
CA MET A 11 4.72 -33.23 20.30
C MET A 11 5.45 -32.06 19.66
N ALA A 12 6.01 -32.27 18.46
CA ALA A 12 6.59 -31.20 17.68
C ALA A 12 5.49 -30.15 17.48
N GLN A 13 5.64 -29.01 18.14
CA GLN A 13 4.78 -27.85 17.93
C GLN A 13 5.13 -27.29 16.54
N ASP A 14 4.15 -27.26 15.64
CA ASP A 14 4.30 -26.69 14.30
C ASP A 14 4.78 -25.23 14.41
N THR A 15 5.84 -24.85 13.71
CA THR A 15 6.43 -23.52 13.78
C THR A 15 5.68 -22.49 12.90
N ASP A 16 5.96 -21.20 13.07
CA ASP A 16 5.43 -20.17 12.15
C ASP A 16 5.83 -20.42 10.69
N ALA A 17 7.00 -21.03 10.45
CA ALA A 17 7.45 -21.44 9.13
C ALA A 17 6.57 -22.57 8.55
N ASP A 18 6.15 -23.53 9.39
CA ASP A 18 5.23 -24.61 8.99
C ASP A 18 3.84 -24.06 8.66
N CYS A 19 3.38 -23.05 9.41
CA CYS A 19 2.13 -22.34 9.12
C CYS A 19 2.20 -21.59 7.78
N ALA A 20 3.29 -20.91 7.48
CA ALA A 20 3.49 -20.19 6.22
C ALA A 20 3.54 -21.16 5.03
N ALA A 21 4.27 -22.27 5.16
CA ALA A 21 4.35 -23.31 4.14
C ALA A 21 2.98 -23.97 3.89
N ALA A 22 2.23 -24.28 4.95
CA ALA A 22 0.89 -24.85 4.83
C ALA A 22 -0.11 -23.89 4.16
N LYS A 23 -0.07 -22.59 4.51
CA LYS A 23 -0.89 -21.56 3.86
C LYS A 23 -0.61 -21.49 2.36
N GLN A 24 0.66 -21.41 1.99
CA GLN A 24 1.08 -21.27 0.61
C GLN A 24 0.70 -22.51 -0.21
N TYR A 25 0.99 -23.69 0.32
CA TYR A 25 0.61 -24.96 -0.33
C TYR A 25 -0.91 -25.06 -0.55
N LEU A 26 -1.73 -24.80 0.47
CA LEU A 26 -3.19 -24.87 0.35
C LEU A 26 -3.75 -23.82 -0.62
N ALA A 27 -3.14 -22.64 -0.70
CA ALA A 27 -3.53 -21.60 -1.66
C ALA A 27 -3.21 -22.00 -3.11
N GLU A 28 -2.05 -22.60 -3.35
CA GLU A 28 -1.63 -23.07 -4.68
C GLU A 28 -2.45 -24.30 -5.13
N GLN A 29 -2.79 -25.20 -4.20
CA GLN A 29 -3.51 -26.45 -4.47
C GLN A 29 -5.04 -26.34 -4.52
N TYR A 30 -5.61 -25.18 -4.16
CA TYR A 30 -7.06 -24.94 -4.23
C TYR A 30 -7.66 -25.24 -5.63
N SER A 31 -6.83 -25.24 -6.68
CA SER A 31 -7.22 -25.54 -8.06
C SER A 31 -6.87 -26.95 -8.57
N ARG A 32 -6.10 -27.77 -7.82
CA ARG A 32 -5.46 -29.00 -8.34
C ARG A 32 -5.79 -30.30 -7.60
N SER A 33 -6.50 -30.24 -6.47
CA SER A 33 -7.11 -31.39 -5.78
C SER A 33 -6.17 -32.59 -5.54
N ASP A 34 -5.06 -32.40 -4.82
CA ASP A 34 -4.22 -33.48 -4.26
C ASP A 34 -4.73 -33.89 -2.85
N PRO A 35 -5.47 -35.01 -2.69
CA PRO A 35 -6.17 -35.31 -1.45
C PRO A 35 -5.24 -35.67 -0.27
N GLU A 36 -4.16 -36.41 -0.53
CA GLU A 36 -3.26 -36.91 0.52
C GLU A 36 -2.40 -35.80 1.12
N ASN A 37 -1.85 -34.93 0.27
CA ASN A 37 -1.06 -33.80 0.76
C ASN A 37 -1.95 -32.71 1.37
N ASN A 38 -3.16 -32.49 0.83
CA ASN A 38 -4.10 -31.53 1.41
C ASN A 38 -4.42 -31.86 2.87
N GLU A 39 -4.68 -33.13 3.22
CA GLU A 39 -4.99 -33.51 4.60
C GLU A 39 -3.84 -33.19 5.57
N LYS A 40 -2.59 -33.47 5.16
CA LYS A 40 -1.39 -33.14 5.93
C LYS A 40 -1.28 -31.63 6.18
N TYR A 41 -1.41 -30.81 5.12
CA TYR A 41 -1.28 -29.36 5.25
C TYR A 41 -2.48 -28.71 5.92
N TYR A 42 -3.69 -29.27 5.80
CA TYR A 42 -4.84 -28.85 6.60
C TYR A 42 -4.62 -29.12 8.09
N LYS A 43 -4.04 -30.26 8.45
CA LYS A 43 -3.73 -30.58 9.85
C LYS A 43 -2.77 -29.55 10.45
N ILE A 44 -1.67 -29.24 9.75
CA ILE A 44 -0.72 -28.18 10.14
C ILE A 44 -1.43 -26.82 10.21
N TRP A 45 -2.17 -26.45 9.16
CA TRP A 45 -2.89 -25.16 9.12
C TRP A 45 -3.96 -25.03 10.23
N SER A 46 -4.55 -26.14 10.67
CA SER A 46 -5.54 -26.19 11.74
C SER A 46 -4.93 -26.31 13.14
N SER A 47 -3.60 -26.44 13.26
CA SER A 47 -2.93 -26.55 14.56
C SER A 47 -3.15 -25.30 15.42
N GLU A 48 -3.12 -25.49 16.73
CA GLU A 48 -3.34 -24.40 17.69
C GLU A 48 -2.36 -23.24 17.49
N GLN A 49 -1.11 -23.56 17.12
CA GLN A 49 -0.08 -22.57 16.83
C GLN A 49 -0.42 -21.74 15.59
N CYS A 50 -0.81 -22.37 14.47
CA CYS A 50 -1.21 -21.63 13.28
C CYS A 50 -2.52 -20.85 13.49
N VAL A 51 -3.45 -21.37 14.30
CA VAL A 51 -4.67 -20.63 14.70
C VAL A 51 -4.30 -19.39 15.52
N ASN A 52 -3.38 -19.49 16.48
CA ASN A 52 -2.97 -18.37 17.33
C ASN A 52 -2.14 -17.33 16.55
N SER A 53 -1.25 -17.77 15.67
CA SER A 53 -0.49 -16.92 14.75
C SER A 53 -1.44 -16.16 13.81
N ARG A 54 -2.49 -16.82 13.29
CA ARG A 54 -3.56 -16.15 12.54
C ARG A 54 -4.33 -15.13 13.37
N LYS A 55 -4.70 -15.46 14.62
CA LYS A 55 -5.40 -14.50 15.50
C LYS A 55 -4.55 -13.26 15.77
N GLN A 56 -3.24 -13.41 15.95
CA GLN A 56 -2.33 -12.27 16.07
C GLN A 56 -2.24 -11.48 14.76
N ALA A 57 -2.15 -12.15 13.61
CA ALA A 57 -2.19 -11.50 12.30
C ALA A 57 -3.54 -10.78 12.05
N GLU A 58 -4.66 -11.34 12.49
CA GLU A 58 -6.00 -10.73 12.43
C GLU A 58 -6.04 -9.42 13.24
N LEU A 59 -5.44 -9.38 14.43
CA LEU A 59 -5.31 -8.15 15.22
C LEU A 59 -4.50 -7.06 14.49
N HIS A 60 -3.43 -7.43 13.79
CA HIS A 60 -2.65 -6.48 12.97
C HIS A 60 -3.44 -5.97 11.77
N VAL A 61 -4.21 -6.84 11.11
CA VAL A 61 -5.09 -6.44 10.01
C VAL A 61 -6.15 -5.47 10.50
N ASP A 62 -6.75 -5.69 11.67
CA ASP A 62 -7.75 -4.80 12.26
C ASP A 62 -7.17 -3.42 12.62
N SER A 63 -5.92 -3.35 13.10
CA SER A 63 -5.20 -2.08 13.33
C SER A 63 -4.97 -1.32 12.02
N ALA A 64 -4.44 -1.98 10.99
CA ALA A 64 -4.20 -1.37 9.68
C ALA A 64 -5.51 -0.92 9.01
N ILE A 65 -6.59 -1.66 9.28
CA ILE A 65 -7.95 -1.31 8.89
C ILE A 65 -8.36 0.01 9.55
N ALA A 66 -8.16 0.15 10.86
CA ALA A 66 -8.53 1.35 11.62
C ALA A 66 -7.71 2.59 11.21
N GLU A 67 -6.41 2.43 11.01
CA GLU A 67 -5.52 3.50 10.53
C GLU A 67 -5.95 4.01 9.16
N ASN A 68 -6.26 3.10 8.23
CA ASN A 68 -6.78 3.47 6.91
C ASN A 68 -8.13 4.19 6.99
N GLU A 69 -9.03 3.79 7.91
CA GLU A 69 -10.28 4.53 8.11
C GLU A 69 -10.05 5.93 8.64
N GLN A 70 -9.15 6.12 9.60
CA GLN A 70 -8.81 7.46 10.10
C GLN A 70 -8.23 8.34 8.99
N PHE A 71 -7.36 7.77 8.15
CA PHE A 71 -6.81 8.48 7.00
C PHE A 71 -7.86 8.85 5.95
N ILE A 72 -8.81 7.95 5.66
CA ILE A 72 -9.91 8.28 4.74
C ILE A 72 -10.80 9.38 5.34
N ARG A 73 -11.14 9.30 6.63
CA ARG A 73 -11.97 10.30 7.33
C ARG A 73 -11.33 11.69 7.36
N SER A 74 -10.01 11.78 7.44
CA SER A 74 -9.32 13.08 7.43
C SER A 74 -9.34 13.74 6.05
N LEU A 75 -9.51 12.96 4.98
CA LEU A 75 -9.46 13.44 3.59
C LEU A 75 -10.83 13.50 2.90
N SER A 76 -11.84 12.79 3.40
CA SER A 76 -13.20 12.75 2.86
C SER A 76 -14.24 13.08 3.91
N SER A 77 -15.06 14.09 3.60
CA SER A 77 -16.20 14.50 4.43
C SER A 77 -17.43 13.61 4.28
N ASP A 78 -17.52 12.81 3.21
CA ASP A 78 -18.69 11.99 2.87
C ASP A 78 -18.55 10.50 3.22
N TYR A 79 -17.36 10.05 3.65
CA TYR A 79 -17.12 8.65 4.04
C TYR A 79 -18.11 8.14 5.10
N ASP A 80 -18.33 8.93 6.15
CA ASP A 80 -19.19 8.54 7.28
C ASP A 80 -20.66 8.48 6.92
N THR A 81 -21.11 9.43 6.09
CA THR A 81 -22.47 9.42 5.56
C THR A 81 -22.71 8.16 4.74
N ARG A 82 -21.80 7.84 3.80
CA ARG A 82 -21.90 6.63 2.97
C ARG A 82 -21.81 5.34 3.80
N LEU A 83 -20.98 5.31 4.84
CA LEU A 83 -20.87 4.17 5.75
C LEU A 83 -22.17 3.95 6.54
N ALA A 84 -22.80 5.03 7.00
CA ALA A 84 -24.07 4.98 7.75
C ALA A 84 -25.27 4.51 6.90
N GLU A 85 -25.21 4.68 5.58
CA GLU A 85 -26.26 4.21 4.65
C GLU A 85 -26.23 2.69 4.41
N ILE A 86 -25.07 2.04 4.60
CA ILE A 86 -24.86 0.62 4.27
C ILE A 86 -25.90 -0.31 4.93
N PRO A 87 -26.25 -0.19 6.23
CA PRO A 87 -27.27 -1.03 6.84
C PRO A 87 -28.63 -0.91 6.17
N ALA A 88 -29.03 0.30 5.74
CA ALA A 88 -30.30 0.53 5.06
C ALA A 88 -30.32 -0.12 3.67
N ILE A 89 -29.18 -0.18 2.98
CA ILE A 89 -29.08 -0.87 1.69
C ILE A 89 -29.02 -2.40 1.85
N CYS A 90 -28.33 -2.89 2.90
CA CYS A 90 -28.17 -4.32 3.13
C CYS A 90 -29.46 -5.03 3.58
N ARG A 91 -30.30 -4.37 4.39
CA ARG A 91 -31.58 -4.95 4.82
C ARG A 91 -32.43 -5.49 3.67
N PRO A 92 -32.84 -4.70 2.65
CA PRO A 92 -33.70 -5.19 1.58
C PRO A 92 -33.04 -6.30 0.75
N ILE A 93 -31.71 -6.27 0.56
CA ILE A 93 -30.97 -7.33 -0.14
C ILE A 93 -31.08 -8.65 0.62
N VAL A 94 -30.85 -8.63 1.93
CA VAL A 94 -30.91 -9.82 2.78
C VAL A 94 -32.34 -10.30 2.94
N GLU A 95 -33.31 -9.41 3.07
CA GLU A 95 -34.73 -9.77 3.08
C GLU A 95 -35.12 -10.52 1.80
N LYS A 96 -34.77 -9.99 0.63
CA LYS A 96 -35.04 -10.64 -0.66
C LYS A 96 -34.35 -11.99 -0.77
N ARG A 97 -33.08 -12.08 -0.37
CA ARG A 97 -32.30 -13.35 -0.38
C ARG A 97 -32.89 -14.37 0.58
N TRP A 98 -33.32 -13.95 1.75
CA TRP A 98 -33.92 -14.81 2.76
C TRP A 98 -35.28 -15.33 2.32
N ALA A 99 -36.13 -14.45 1.77
CA ALA A 99 -37.45 -14.80 1.23
C ALA A 99 -37.36 -15.81 0.08
N GLY A 100 -36.35 -15.69 -0.79
CA GLY A 100 -36.12 -16.64 -1.90
C GLY A 100 -35.30 -17.88 -1.53
N ALA A 101 -34.81 -18.00 -0.29
CA ALA A 101 -33.95 -19.11 0.10
C ALA A 101 -34.72 -20.42 0.34
N SER A 102 -34.08 -21.55 -0.01
CA SER A 102 -34.61 -22.87 0.29
C SER A 102 -34.61 -23.18 1.79
N GLU A 103 -35.46 -24.12 2.20
CA GLU A 103 -35.56 -24.56 3.60
C GLU A 103 -34.22 -25.11 4.13
N LYS A 104 -33.50 -25.89 3.30
CA LYS A 104 -32.16 -26.39 3.61
C LYS A 104 -31.14 -25.26 3.84
N PHE A 105 -31.27 -24.14 3.11
CA PHE A 105 -30.40 -22.98 3.32
C PHE A 105 -30.74 -22.28 4.65
N ARG A 106 -32.03 -22.04 4.90
CA ARG A 106 -32.50 -21.40 6.14
C ARG A 106 -32.20 -22.23 7.40
N ALA A 107 -32.13 -23.56 7.28
CA ALA A 107 -31.72 -24.45 8.36
C ALA A 107 -30.22 -24.34 8.73
N LYS A 108 -29.37 -23.88 7.80
CA LYS A 108 -27.91 -23.80 7.98
C LYS A 108 -27.40 -22.39 8.23
N GLN A 109 -28.21 -21.36 7.99
CA GLN A 109 -27.79 -19.97 7.98
C GLN A 109 -28.73 -19.15 8.84
N LYS A 110 -28.22 -18.12 9.52
CA LYS A 110 -29.07 -17.20 10.27
C LYS A 110 -29.20 -15.88 9.51
N LYS A 111 -30.43 -15.39 9.40
CA LYS A 111 -30.72 -14.10 8.75
C LYS A 111 -29.88 -12.92 9.30
N PRO A 112 -29.65 -12.78 10.63
CA PRO A 112 -28.76 -11.75 11.16
C PRO A 112 -27.30 -11.88 10.70
N GLU A 113 -26.79 -13.10 10.56
CA GLU A 113 -25.40 -13.34 10.09
C GLU A 113 -25.23 -12.92 8.63
N LEU A 114 -26.24 -13.16 7.79
CA LEU A 114 -26.28 -12.67 6.40
C LEU A 114 -26.29 -11.14 6.34
N LEU A 115 -26.99 -10.48 7.27
CA LEU A 115 -26.99 -9.02 7.37
C LEU A 115 -25.63 -8.47 7.77
N ILE A 116 -25.01 -9.04 8.81
CA ILE A 116 -23.66 -8.66 9.25
C ILE A 116 -22.65 -8.84 8.10
N SER A 117 -22.71 -9.98 7.40
CA SER A 117 -21.83 -10.25 6.26
C SER A 117 -22.02 -9.25 5.12
N CYS A 118 -23.27 -8.89 4.78
CA CYS A 118 -23.54 -7.85 3.77
C CYS A 118 -22.92 -6.51 4.16
N ILE A 119 -23.15 -6.08 5.42
CA ILE A 119 -22.65 -4.80 5.92
C ILE A 119 -21.12 -4.78 5.85
N ARG A 120 -20.46 -5.82 6.40
CA ARG A 120 -19.01 -5.93 6.40
C ARG A 120 -18.42 -5.86 4.99
N ASN A 121 -18.96 -6.64 4.05
CA ASN A 121 -18.46 -6.67 2.67
C ASN A 121 -18.61 -5.31 1.98
N ARG A 122 -19.73 -4.63 2.18
CA ARG A 122 -19.95 -3.29 1.61
C ARG A 122 -19.06 -2.24 2.27
N SER A 123 -18.82 -2.30 3.57
CA SER A 123 -17.90 -1.39 4.25
C SER A 123 -16.46 -1.55 3.74
N HIS A 124 -16.02 -2.79 3.50
CA HIS A 124 -14.72 -3.05 2.87
C HIS A 124 -14.66 -2.54 1.43
N ALA A 125 -15.70 -2.75 0.63
CA ALA A 125 -15.77 -2.24 -0.73
C ALA A 125 -15.72 -0.71 -0.78
N LEU A 126 -16.48 -0.04 0.10
CA LEU A 126 -16.46 1.41 0.23
C LEU A 126 -15.05 1.88 0.60
N ARG A 127 -14.39 1.23 1.56
CA ARG A 127 -13.03 1.60 1.93
C ARG A 127 -12.04 1.47 0.77
N ALA A 128 -12.10 0.36 0.03
CA ALA A 128 -11.25 0.15 -1.14
C ALA A 128 -11.47 1.22 -2.22
N GLU A 129 -12.73 1.62 -2.44
CA GLU A 129 -13.08 2.72 -3.35
C GLU A 129 -12.37 4.02 -2.96
N TYR A 130 -12.37 4.39 -1.68
CA TYR A 130 -11.69 5.60 -1.20
C TYR A 130 -10.17 5.51 -1.29
N LEU A 131 -9.57 4.38 -0.93
CA LEU A 131 -8.13 4.19 -1.07
C LEU A 131 -7.68 4.31 -2.53
N ASN A 132 -8.46 3.78 -3.46
CA ASN A 132 -8.17 3.90 -4.89
C ASN A 132 -8.25 5.36 -5.35
N ARG A 133 -9.29 6.11 -4.96
CA ARG A 133 -9.39 7.55 -5.28
C ARG A 133 -8.20 8.35 -4.74
N LEU A 134 -7.76 8.04 -3.52
CA LEU A 134 -6.60 8.69 -2.92
C LEU A 134 -5.30 8.36 -3.68
N ASN A 135 -5.14 7.12 -4.12
CA ASN A 135 -4.02 6.72 -4.96
C ASN A 135 -4.02 7.45 -6.32
N GLU A 136 -5.17 7.53 -6.99
CA GLU A 136 -5.32 8.25 -8.26
C GLU A 136 -4.98 9.74 -8.12
N GLN A 137 -5.42 10.38 -7.03
CA GLN A 137 -5.10 11.77 -6.73
C GLN A 137 -3.61 11.98 -6.46
N SER A 138 -3.00 11.08 -5.67
CA SER A 138 -1.56 11.10 -5.37
C SER A 138 -0.71 10.93 -6.62
N GLU A 139 -1.10 10.01 -7.51
CA GLU A 139 -0.42 9.78 -8.79
C GLU A 139 -0.49 11.03 -9.69
N ALA A 140 -1.67 11.64 -9.81
CA ALA A 140 -1.84 12.86 -10.60
C ALA A 140 -0.98 14.02 -10.07
N GLN A 141 -0.92 14.20 -8.75
CA GLN A 141 -0.09 15.22 -8.12
C GLN A 141 1.41 14.96 -8.35
N PHE A 142 1.84 13.70 -8.21
CA PHE A 142 3.24 13.32 -8.45
C PHE A 142 3.68 13.58 -9.89
N LEU A 143 2.85 13.21 -10.87
CA LEU A 143 3.13 13.43 -12.29
C LEU A 143 3.23 14.93 -12.61
N GLU A 144 2.33 15.75 -12.06
CA GLU A 144 2.37 17.19 -12.24
C GLU A 144 3.61 17.83 -11.61
N GLN A 145 3.98 17.40 -10.39
CA GLN A 145 5.20 17.89 -9.74
C GLN A 145 6.47 17.49 -10.51
N GLN A 146 6.47 16.29 -11.11
CA GLN A 146 7.55 15.86 -11.99
C GLN A 146 7.64 16.73 -13.25
N ARG A 147 6.50 17.11 -13.85
CA ARG A 147 6.43 18.02 -14.99
C ARG A 147 7.02 19.39 -14.64
N LEU A 148 6.56 20.00 -13.54
CA LEU A 148 7.05 21.30 -13.06
C LEU A 148 8.56 21.29 -12.79
N ASN A 149 9.07 20.24 -12.14
CA ASN A 149 10.51 20.10 -11.90
C ASN A 149 11.31 20.03 -13.21
N ARG A 150 10.83 19.30 -14.22
CA ARG A 150 11.50 19.23 -15.54
C ARG A 150 11.53 20.59 -16.23
N GLU A 151 10.44 21.34 -16.16
CA GLU A 151 10.35 22.68 -16.71
C GLU A 151 11.29 23.66 -16.01
N GLN A 152 11.36 23.59 -14.68
CA GLN A 152 12.26 24.42 -13.89
C GLN A 152 13.73 24.11 -14.20
N ILE A 153 14.12 22.83 -14.27
CA ILE A 153 15.49 22.43 -14.65
C ILE A 153 15.82 22.94 -16.07
N ALA A 154 14.88 22.88 -17.01
CA ALA A 154 15.09 23.38 -18.37
C ALA A 154 15.28 24.90 -18.40
N ALA A 155 14.46 25.64 -17.63
CA ALA A 155 14.59 27.09 -17.47
C ALA A 155 15.92 27.48 -16.83
N ASP A 156 16.33 26.80 -15.77
CA ASP A 156 17.58 27.04 -15.06
C ASP A 156 18.79 26.78 -15.96
N LYS A 157 18.76 25.71 -16.77
CA LYS A 157 19.82 25.42 -17.76
C LYS A 157 19.92 26.52 -18.82
N LYS A 158 18.79 27.05 -19.29
CA LYS A 158 18.78 28.16 -20.25
C LYS A 158 19.36 29.43 -19.62
N ALA A 159 18.90 29.78 -18.42
CA ALA A 159 19.44 30.94 -17.69
C ALA A 159 20.94 30.80 -17.40
N ASP A 160 21.41 29.59 -17.09
CA ASP A 160 22.84 29.33 -16.87
C ASP A 160 23.67 29.47 -18.17
N ALA A 161 23.14 29.01 -19.29
CA ALA A 161 23.78 29.19 -20.60
C ALA A 161 23.89 30.69 -20.96
N GLU A 162 22.83 31.47 -20.74
CA GLU A 162 22.84 32.92 -20.95
C GLU A 162 23.85 33.63 -20.02
N ARG A 163 23.91 33.24 -18.74
CA ARG A 163 24.92 33.76 -17.79
C ARG A 163 26.34 33.44 -18.22
N LYS A 164 26.60 32.21 -18.71
CA LYS A 164 27.93 31.81 -19.21
C LYS A 164 28.32 32.61 -20.44
N ALA A 165 27.42 32.75 -21.40
CA ALA A 165 27.67 33.55 -22.60
C ALA A 165 28.00 35.01 -22.24
N ALA A 166 27.22 35.62 -21.33
CA ALA A 166 27.48 36.98 -20.87
C ALA A 166 28.82 37.12 -20.11
N TYR A 167 29.18 36.10 -19.32
CA TYR A 167 30.47 36.06 -18.62
C TYR A 167 31.64 35.92 -19.60
N GLU A 168 31.53 35.07 -20.62
CA GLU A 168 32.56 34.89 -21.65
C GLU A 168 32.81 36.20 -22.41
N MET A 169 31.76 36.94 -22.79
CA MET A 169 31.91 38.26 -23.40
C MET A 169 32.66 39.24 -22.49
N LYS A 170 32.28 39.35 -21.21
CA LYS A 170 32.98 40.23 -20.25
C LYS A 170 34.44 39.84 -20.05
N MET A 171 34.74 38.54 -20.07
CA MET A 171 36.11 38.05 -19.96
C MET A 171 36.94 38.38 -21.21
N GLU A 172 36.34 38.35 -22.39
CA GLU A 172 37.00 38.78 -23.63
C GLU A 172 37.27 40.28 -23.64
N GLU A 173 36.30 41.10 -23.26
CA GLU A 173 36.47 42.56 -23.08
C GLU A 173 37.59 42.87 -22.07
N TRP A 174 37.62 42.15 -20.95
CA TRP A 174 38.66 42.31 -19.93
C TRP A 174 40.05 41.91 -20.47
N ARG A 175 40.15 40.80 -21.21
CA ARG A 175 41.42 40.35 -21.83
C ARG A 175 41.93 41.39 -22.84
N ASP A 176 41.05 41.96 -23.65
CA ASP A 176 41.43 43.02 -24.59
C ASP A 176 41.90 44.28 -23.86
N ALA A 177 41.16 44.73 -22.84
CA ALA A 177 41.54 45.88 -22.01
C ALA A 177 42.93 45.69 -21.37
N VAL A 178 43.20 44.52 -20.79
CA VAL A 178 44.52 44.18 -20.23
C VAL A 178 45.62 44.22 -21.29
N LYS A 179 45.36 43.68 -22.49
CA LYS A 179 46.33 43.70 -23.60
C LYS A 179 46.66 45.13 -24.03
N ARG A 180 45.65 46.00 -24.13
CA ARG A 180 45.81 47.42 -24.51
C ARG A 180 46.51 48.23 -23.42
N CYS A 181 46.22 47.97 -22.15
CA CYS A 181 46.99 48.54 -21.04
C CYS A 181 48.47 48.16 -21.13
N LYS A 182 48.79 46.88 -21.37
CA LYS A 182 50.20 46.43 -21.55
C LYS A 182 50.88 47.04 -22.77
N ALA A 183 50.11 47.44 -23.79
CA ALA A 183 50.63 48.18 -24.95
C ALA A 183 50.84 49.69 -24.66
N GLY A 184 50.55 50.16 -23.45
CA GLY A 184 50.77 51.55 -23.01
C GLY A 184 49.53 52.45 -23.05
N GLU A 185 48.35 51.93 -23.39
CA GLU A 185 47.11 52.73 -23.38
C GLU A 185 46.52 52.80 -21.94
N ILE A 186 46.98 53.79 -21.16
CA ILE A 186 46.67 53.96 -19.72
C ILE A 186 45.16 53.95 -19.40
N ARG A 187 44.31 54.43 -20.31
CA ARG A 187 42.84 54.45 -20.12
C ARG A 187 42.19 53.06 -19.99
N PHE A 188 42.90 51.98 -20.36
CA PHE A 188 42.44 50.60 -20.22
C PHE A 188 43.11 49.86 -19.06
N CYS A 189 43.99 50.51 -18.30
CA CYS A 189 44.57 49.95 -17.10
C CYS A 189 43.55 49.96 -15.95
N ALA A 190 43.63 48.96 -15.08
CA ALA A 190 42.71 48.88 -13.95
C ALA A 190 42.91 50.12 -13.05
N PRO A 191 41.82 50.72 -12.52
CA PRO A 191 41.96 51.83 -11.59
C PRO A 191 42.66 51.32 -10.32
N GLY A 192 43.94 51.64 -10.18
CA GLY A 192 44.80 51.21 -9.06
C GLY A 192 45.96 50.28 -9.42
N SER A 193 46.19 49.95 -10.70
CA SER A 193 47.40 49.24 -11.19
C SER A 193 48.47 50.20 -11.71
#